data_AF-A0A1G0KYN7-F1
#
_entry.id   AF-A0A1G0KYN7-F1
#
_cell.length_a   1.000
_cell.length_b   1.000
_cell.length_c   1.000
_cell.angle_alpha   90.00
_cell.angle_beta   90.00
_cell.angle_gamma   90.00
#
_symmetry.space_group_name_H-M   'P 1'
#
loop_
_entity.id
_entity.type
_entity.pdbx_description
1 polymer ?
#
loop_
_entity_poly.entity_id
_entity_poly.type
_entity_poly.pdbx_seq_one_letter_code
_entity_poly.pdbx_strand_id
1 'polypeptide(L)'
;MFRKAIEKLNIRLDILRQYRSLLQQDFPEPNLKALYKRQSLLLRGLCRIGLLERWHRTAGNPRLTEVLERHPHIRGAIYWPYLHNDWTPERRFEVIDRHYLLLDGPAAILLAAARGKVRLASLRGSGPELRLVLDKPKWFMREGEVVLNLFQEEARLYSVAFALGLEDGKRLAYVGAIQGSNLDQAAEIYRQLTRELHGLRPRDLTILALRMLCDAMGIERLLAVSHKARHHESAFFGNLPEGKIQANYDEIWSEQGGRLLENGFFELPTKISHRDLSKIPSRKRASYRRRYEMLDGLGSQIRAACAGGVLTQ
;
A
#
# COMPACT_ATOMS: atom_id res chain seq x y z
N MET A 1 -0.20 41.62 -15.94
CA MET A 1 -0.05 40.45 -16.85
C MET A 1 1.33 39.82 -16.75
N PHE A 2 2.41 40.60 -16.87
CA PHE A 2 3.81 40.13 -16.83
C PHE A 2 4.20 39.35 -15.55
N ARG A 3 3.81 39.84 -14.36
CA ARG A 3 4.14 39.20 -13.07
C ARG A 3 3.61 37.76 -12.94
N LYS A 4 2.37 37.51 -13.37
CA LYS A 4 1.76 36.15 -13.37
C LYS A 4 2.45 35.21 -14.36
N ALA A 5 2.94 35.72 -15.48
CA ALA A 5 3.68 34.93 -16.46
C ALA A 5 5.07 34.51 -15.92
N ILE A 6 5.78 35.42 -15.27
CA ILE A 6 7.07 35.14 -14.61
C ILE A 6 6.90 34.11 -13.50
N GLU A 7 5.89 34.28 -12.64
CA GLU A 7 5.58 33.33 -11.56
C GLU A 7 5.31 31.92 -12.11
N LYS A 8 4.49 31.82 -13.16
CA LYS A 8 4.22 30.55 -13.83
C LYS A 8 5.48 29.91 -14.43
N LEU A 9 6.36 30.71 -15.03
CA LEU A 9 7.63 30.22 -15.58
C LEU A 9 8.55 29.70 -14.47
N ASN A 10 8.66 30.41 -13.35
CA ASN A 10 9.46 29.99 -12.20
C ASN A 10 8.98 28.66 -11.61
N ILE A 11 7.66 28.47 -11.47
CA ILE A 11 7.07 27.20 -11.02
C ILE A 11 7.45 26.06 -11.97
N ARG A 12 7.35 26.27 -13.30
CA ARG A 12 7.76 25.26 -14.29
C ARG A 12 9.24 24.91 -14.20
N LEU A 13 10.10 25.91 -14.04
CA LEU A 13 11.54 25.68 -13.90
C LEU A 13 11.85 24.88 -12.63
N ASP A 14 11.16 25.18 -11.52
CA ASP A 14 11.31 24.41 -10.28
C ASP A 14 10.83 22.96 -10.43
N ILE A 15 9.63 22.75 -10.98
CA ILE A 15 9.12 21.40 -11.34
C ILE A 15 10.21 20.65 -12.12
N LEU A 16 10.73 21.24 -13.20
CA LEU A 16 11.70 20.57 -14.07
C LEU A 16 13.02 20.25 -13.36
N ARG A 17 13.49 21.12 -12.46
CA ARG A 17 14.68 20.86 -11.62
C ARG A 17 14.43 19.66 -10.70
N GLN A 18 13.29 19.63 -10.01
CA GLN A 18 12.92 18.53 -9.13
C GLN A 18 12.83 17.19 -9.89
N TYR A 19 12.16 17.19 -11.04
CA TYR A 19 12.03 16.00 -11.89
C TYR A 19 13.37 15.54 -12.46
N ARG A 20 14.24 16.46 -12.89
CA ARG A 20 15.58 16.12 -13.36
C ARG A 20 16.41 15.49 -12.24
N SER A 21 16.35 16.04 -11.02
CA SER A 21 17.01 15.47 -9.85
C SER A 21 16.49 14.07 -9.54
N LEU A 22 15.17 13.86 -9.57
CA LEU A 22 14.56 12.56 -9.34
C LEU A 22 15.02 11.52 -10.36
N LEU A 23 15.01 11.87 -11.65
CA LEU A 23 15.45 10.99 -12.72
C LEU A 23 16.93 10.63 -12.64
N GLN A 24 17.78 11.51 -12.08
CA GLN A 24 19.18 11.20 -11.80
C GLN A 24 19.32 10.20 -10.64
N GLN A 25 18.46 10.27 -9.63
CA GLN A 25 18.46 9.33 -8.51
C GLN A 25 17.92 7.95 -8.91
N ASP A 26 16.90 7.91 -9.78
CA ASP A 26 16.28 6.67 -10.23
C ASP A 26 17.10 5.94 -11.31
N PHE A 27 17.87 6.68 -12.10
CA PHE A 27 18.75 6.17 -13.16
C PHE A 27 20.15 6.79 -13.03
N PRO A 28 20.92 6.41 -11.99
CA PRO A 28 22.20 7.04 -11.66
C PRO A 28 23.33 6.63 -12.62
N GLU A 29 23.16 5.57 -13.40
CA GLU A 29 24.25 4.99 -14.16
C GLU A 29 24.74 5.93 -15.28
N PRO A 30 26.07 6.10 -15.45
CA PRO A 30 26.63 6.97 -16.48
C PRO A 30 26.70 6.25 -17.85
N ASN A 31 25.62 5.59 -18.27
CA ASN A 31 25.55 4.89 -19.56
C ASN A 31 24.47 5.48 -20.48
N LEU A 32 24.58 5.20 -21.79
CA LEU A 32 23.66 5.72 -22.81
C LEU A 32 22.20 5.29 -22.57
N LYS A 33 21.99 4.07 -22.05
CA LYS A 33 20.65 3.55 -21.76
C LYS A 33 19.97 4.35 -20.64
N ALA A 34 20.68 4.65 -19.57
CA ALA A 34 20.21 5.50 -18.47
C ALA A 34 20.02 6.95 -18.92
N LEU A 35 20.93 7.51 -19.74
CA LEU A 35 20.74 8.83 -20.34
C LEU A 35 19.47 8.91 -21.19
N TYR A 36 19.26 7.93 -22.09
CA TYR A 36 18.06 7.84 -22.92
C TYR A 36 16.79 7.77 -22.08
N LYS A 37 16.75 6.92 -21.04
CA LYS A 37 15.62 6.85 -20.11
C LYS A 37 15.33 8.19 -19.44
N ARG A 38 16.36 8.85 -18.90
CA ARG A 38 16.20 10.18 -18.26
C ARG A 38 15.61 11.20 -19.22
N GLN A 39 16.12 11.29 -20.44
CA GLN A 39 15.61 12.25 -21.43
C GLN A 39 14.18 11.91 -21.89
N SER A 40 13.90 10.63 -22.15
CA SER A 40 12.57 10.16 -22.55
C SER A 40 11.51 10.47 -21.47
N LEU A 41 11.82 10.19 -20.20
CA LEU A 41 10.91 10.44 -19.09
C LEU A 41 10.76 11.95 -18.80
N LEU A 42 11.83 12.74 -18.95
CA LEU A 42 11.77 14.19 -18.83
C LEU A 42 10.85 14.80 -19.91
N LEU A 43 10.96 14.35 -21.16
CA LEU A 43 10.08 14.78 -22.24
C LEU A 43 8.61 14.39 -21.98
N ARG A 44 8.35 13.17 -21.49
CA ARG A 44 7.00 12.77 -21.07
C ARG A 44 6.45 13.67 -19.96
N GLY A 45 7.29 14.05 -19.00
CA GLY A 45 6.94 15.01 -17.95
C GLY A 45 6.62 16.41 -18.51
N LEU A 46 7.44 16.89 -19.45
CA LEU A 46 7.23 18.17 -20.16
C LEU A 46 5.91 18.20 -20.94
N CYS A 47 5.58 17.13 -21.67
CA CYS A 47 4.30 17.01 -22.37
C CYS A 47 3.09 17.07 -21.42
N ARG A 48 3.30 16.78 -20.13
CA ARG A 48 2.27 16.80 -19.08
C ARG A 48 2.53 17.88 -18.03
N ILE A 49 3.28 18.93 -18.38
CA ILE A 49 3.67 19.98 -17.43
C ILE A 49 2.46 20.65 -16.78
N GLY A 50 1.32 20.76 -17.49
CA GLY A 50 0.09 21.31 -16.92
C GLY A 50 -0.49 20.46 -15.78
N LEU A 51 -0.38 19.13 -15.84
CA LEU A 51 -0.77 18.25 -14.75
C LEU A 51 0.19 18.40 -13.57
N LEU A 52 1.49 18.46 -13.85
CA LEU A 52 2.51 18.70 -12.82
C LEU A 52 2.34 20.05 -12.14
N GLU A 53 1.98 21.10 -12.88
CA GLU A 53 1.66 22.41 -12.31
C GLU A 53 0.45 22.33 -11.37
N ARG A 54 -0.63 21.63 -11.77
CA ARG A 54 -1.81 21.47 -10.91
C ARG A 54 -1.49 20.69 -9.65
N TRP A 55 -0.71 19.61 -9.77
CA TRP A 55 -0.38 18.74 -8.65
C TRP A 55 0.75 19.30 -7.76
N HIS A 56 1.69 20.07 -8.30
CA HIS A 56 2.71 20.79 -7.51
C HIS A 56 2.12 22.04 -6.83
N ARG A 57 1.02 22.60 -7.37
CA ARG A 57 0.14 23.53 -6.64
C ARG A 57 -0.72 22.85 -5.57
N THR A 58 -0.27 21.76 -4.96
CA THR A 58 -0.84 21.15 -3.74
C THR A 58 -0.70 22.03 -2.50
N ALA A 59 -0.82 23.36 -2.67
CA ALA A 59 -0.98 24.34 -1.60
C ALA A 59 -2.16 24.03 -0.66
N GLY A 60 -3.04 23.08 -1.02
CA GLY A 60 -4.15 22.60 -0.19
C GLY A 60 -3.90 21.28 0.56
N ASN A 61 -2.75 20.61 0.38
CA ASN A 61 -2.47 19.32 1.03
C ASN A 61 -1.12 19.33 1.77
N PRO A 62 -1.06 19.91 2.98
CA PRO A 62 0.19 20.07 3.71
C PRO A 62 0.85 18.73 4.06
N ARG A 63 0.06 17.67 4.25
CA ARG A 63 0.56 16.31 4.54
C ARG A 63 1.27 15.71 3.34
N LEU A 64 0.72 15.88 2.14
CA LEU A 64 1.40 15.46 0.91
C LEU A 64 2.67 16.27 0.68
N THR A 65 2.65 17.59 0.90
CA THR A 65 3.85 18.44 0.79
C THR A 65 4.98 17.93 1.68
N GLU A 66 4.71 17.71 2.97
CA GLU A 66 5.68 17.14 3.91
C GLU A 66 6.22 15.79 3.42
N VAL A 67 5.33 14.89 2.99
CA VAL A 67 5.73 13.55 2.58
C VAL A 67 6.52 13.56 1.27
N LEU A 68 6.26 14.50 0.35
CA LEU A 68 7.01 14.66 -0.90
C LEU A 68 8.46 15.12 -0.70
N GLU A 69 8.77 15.79 0.40
CA GLU A 69 10.16 16.15 0.76
C GLU A 69 10.94 14.91 1.19
N ARG A 70 10.31 14.02 1.95
CA ARG A 70 10.91 12.76 2.42
C ARG A 70 10.92 11.66 1.34
N HIS A 71 9.89 11.62 0.51
CA HIS A 71 9.64 10.58 -0.48
C HIS A 71 9.47 11.18 -1.89
N PRO A 72 10.52 11.77 -2.47
CA PRO A 72 10.41 12.48 -3.74
C PRO A 72 9.99 11.58 -4.92
N HIS A 73 10.18 10.27 -4.80
CA HIS A 73 9.79 9.27 -5.80
C HIS A 73 8.29 9.26 -6.12
N ILE A 74 7.41 9.71 -5.22
CA ILE A 74 5.97 9.82 -5.51
C ILE A 74 5.71 10.60 -6.80
N ARG A 75 6.55 11.61 -7.09
CA ARG A 75 6.49 12.42 -8.32
C ARG A 75 6.59 11.58 -9.61
N GLY A 76 7.23 10.41 -9.56
CA GLY A 76 7.39 9.56 -10.73
C GLY A 76 6.11 8.88 -11.20
N ALA A 77 5.01 8.96 -10.44
CA ALA A 77 3.68 8.52 -10.87
C ALA A 77 3.19 9.22 -12.17
N ILE A 78 3.80 10.36 -12.54
CA ILE A 78 3.58 10.99 -13.85
C ILE A 78 3.96 10.08 -15.02
N TYR A 79 5.00 9.24 -14.86
CA TYR A 79 5.56 8.45 -15.96
C TYR A 79 5.51 6.95 -15.73
N TRP A 80 5.54 6.44 -14.50
CA TRP A 80 5.32 5.01 -14.24
C TRP A 80 3.90 4.70 -13.76
N PRO A 81 3.38 3.50 -14.07
CA PRO A 81 2.18 2.94 -13.47
C PRO A 81 2.24 2.95 -11.94
N TYR A 82 1.08 3.16 -11.32
CA TYR A 82 0.91 3.18 -9.87
C TYR A 82 -0.39 2.46 -9.53
N LEU A 83 -0.29 1.45 -8.66
CA LEU A 83 -1.33 0.57 -8.14
C LEU A 83 -2.00 -0.30 -9.20
N HIS A 84 -2.54 0.33 -10.24
CA HIS A 84 -3.23 -0.26 -11.37
C HIS A 84 -2.50 0.08 -12.69
N ASN A 85 -2.40 -0.87 -13.62
CA ASN A 85 -1.71 -0.69 -14.91
C ASN A 85 -2.39 0.34 -15.82
N ASP A 86 -3.72 0.33 -15.86
CA ASP A 86 -4.52 1.16 -16.77
C ASP A 86 -4.86 2.56 -16.25
N TRP A 87 -4.46 2.90 -15.01
CA TRP A 87 -4.73 4.24 -14.48
C TRP A 87 -3.95 5.30 -15.25
N THR A 88 -4.62 6.37 -15.64
CA THR A 88 -3.98 7.56 -16.20
C THR A 88 -3.16 8.29 -15.13
N PRO A 89 -2.12 9.06 -15.49
CA PRO A 89 -1.39 9.89 -14.53
C PRO A 89 -2.27 10.85 -13.71
N GLU A 90 -3.36 11.36 -14.29
CA GLU A 90 -4.38 12.14 -13.60
C GLU A 90 -4.99 11.33 -12.44
N ARG A 91 -5.44 10.09 -12.71
CA ARG A 91 -6.01 9.21 -11.69
C ARG A 91 -4.98 8.82 -10.63
N ARG A 92 -3.73 8.54 -11.03
CA ARG A 92 -2.65 8.20 -10.09
C ARG A 92 -2.42 9.32 -9.09
N PHE A 93 -2.28 10.56 -9.58
CA PHE A 93 -2.09 11.71 -8.70
C PHE A 93 -3.31 12.05 -7.88
N GLU A 94 -4.53 11.87 -8.42
CA GLU A 94 -5.76 12.02 -7.66
C GLU A 94 -5.79 11.05 -6.46
N VAL A 95 -5.47 9.77 -6.66
CA VAL A 95 -5.45 8.77 -5.58
C VAL A 95 -4.37 9.10 -4.54
N ILE A 96 -3.17 9.48 -4.98
CA ILE A 96 -2.09 9.91 -4.08
C ILE A 96 -2.51 11.12 -3.25
N ASP A 97 -3.03 12.17 -3.89
CA ASP A 97 -3.49 13.38 -3.20
C ASP A 97 -4.61 13.06 -2.21
N ARG A 98 -5.60 12.29 -2.66
CA ARG A 98 -6.74 11.87 -1.84
C ARG A 98 -6.29 11.06 -0.63
N HIS A 99 -5.32 10.16 -0.77
CA HIS A 99 -4.78 9.41 0.36
C HIS A 99 -4.34 10.34 1.49
N TYR A 100 -3.53 11.37 1.18
CA TYR A 100 -3.01 12.30 2.18
C TYR A 100 -4.07 13.26 2.75
N LEU A 101 -5.08 13.63 1.96
CA LEU A 101 -6.23 14.39 2.47
C LEU A 101 -7.02 13.59 3.51
N LEU A 102 -7.13 12.27 3.35
CA LEU A 102 -7.87 11.38 4.24
C LEU A 102 -7.14 10.97 5.52
N LEU A 103 -5.89 11.42 5.74
CA LEU A 103 -5.10 11.04 6.93
C LEU A 103 -5.44 11.90 8.16
N ASP A 104 -6.72 11.99 8.47
CA ASP A 104 -7.27 12.61 9.67
C ASP A 104 -7.84 11.57 10.65
N GLY A 105 -8.12 12.02 11.89
CA GLY A 105 -8.69 11.17 12.92
C GLY A 105 -7.93 9.84 13.07
N PRO A 106 -8.63 8.69 13.09
CA PRO A 106 -7.98 7.38 13.20
C PRO A 106 -6.95 7.06 12.10
N ALA A 107 -7.09 7.66 10.91
CA ALA A 107 -6.17 7.45 9.78
C ALA A 107 -4.88 8.29 9.89
N ALA A 108 -4.76 9.21 10.86
CA ALA A 108 -3.55 9.99 11.09
C ALA A 108 -2.31 9.11 11.39
N ILE A 109 -2.51 7.90 11.91
CA ILE A 109 -1.45 6.91 12.11
C ILE A 109 -0.71 6.54 10.81
N LEU A 110 -1.40 6.61 9.66
CA LEU A 110 -0.79 6.35 8.36
C LEU A 110 0.20 7.46 7.96
N LEU A 111 -0.03 8.71 8.40
CA LEU A 111 0.92 9.79 8.20
C LEU A 111 2.20 9.55 9.01
N ALA A 112 2.06 9.07 10.26
CA ALA A 112 3.20 8.64 11.06
C ALA A 112 3.96 7.49 10.38
N ALA A 113 3.27 6.56 9.73
CA ALA A 113 3.88 5.49 8.95
C ALA A 113 4.62 5.99 7.69
N ALA A 114 4.16 7.10 7.09
CA ALA A 114 4.89 7.75 6.00
C ALA A 114 6.17 8.45 6.51
N ARG A 115 6.23 8.85 7.78
CA ARG A 115 7.42 9.46 8.42
C ARG A 115 8.45 8.41 8.87
N GLY A 116 8.00 7.22 9.28
CA GLY A 116 8.85 6.15 9.79
C GLY A 116 8.06 4.88 10.11
N LYS A 117 8.65 3.95 10.86
CA LYS A 117 7.98 2.71 11.25
C LYS A 117 7.02 2.93 12.43
N VAL A 118 5.79 2.45 12.30
CA VAL A 118 4.78 2.49 13.37
C VAL A 118 4.33 1.08 13.70
N ARG A 119 4.52 0.63 14.94
CA ARG A 119 4.01 -0.66 15.41
C ARG A 119 2.52 -0.55 15.72
N LEU A 120 1.70 -1.35 15.06
CA LEU A 120 0.25 -1.40 15.27
C LEU A 120 -0.15 -2.33 16.42
N ALA A 121 0.45 -3.52 16.44
CA ALA A 121 0.09 -4.56 17.37
C ALA A 121 1.19 -5.62 17.45
N SER A 122 1.14 -6.45 18.48
CA SER A 122 1.91 -7.67 18.54
C SER A 122 1.12 -8.85 19.06
N LEU A 123 1.54 -10.04 18.61
CA LEU A 123 0.98 -11.32 19.00
C LEU A 123 2.09 -12.13 19.68
N ARG A 124 1.84 -12.49 20.93
CA ARG A 124 2.70 -13.40 21.70
C ARG A 124 1.99 -14.74 21.79
N GLY A 125 2.62 -15.77 21.24
CA GLY A 125 2.19 -17.15 21.35
C GLY A 125 3.22 -17.99 22.10
N SER A 126 3.29 -19.27 21.77
CA SER A 126 4.35 -20.17 22.25
C SER A 126 5.70 -19.97 21.55
N GLY A 127 5.70 -19.29 20.39
CA GLY A 127 6.89 -19.00 19.60
C GLY A 127 7.34 -17.54 19.71
N PRO A 128 8.28 -17.10 18.84
CA PRO A 128 8.75 -15.73 18.79
C PRO A 128 7.61 -14.73 18.52
N GLU A 129 7.75 -13.51 19.05
CA GLU A 129 6.73 -12.46 18.89
C GLU A 129 6.54 -12.09 17.42
N LEU A 130 5.27 -12.06 16.99
CA LEU A 130 4.89 -11.49 15.72
C LEU A 130 4.49 -10.02 15.90
N ARG A 131 4.98 -9.15 15.01
CA ARG A 131 4.75 -7.71 15.04
C ARG A 131 4.08 -7.25 13.76
N LEU A 132 3.01 -6.47 13.89
CA LEU A 132 2.41 -5.74 12.78
C LEU A 132 2.97 -4.32 12.77
N VAL A 133 3.57 -3.92 11.64
CA VAL A 133 4.26 -2.65 11.49
C VAL A 133 3.82 -1.97 10.20
N LEU A 134 3.42 -0.70 10.30
CA LEU A 134 3.21 0.18 9.15
C LEU A 134 4.49 0.95 8.83
N ASP A 135 4.82 1.05 7.55
CA ASP A 135 5.85 1.96 7.04
C ASP A 135 5.59 2.35 5.57
N LYS A 136 6.46 3.19 4.99
CA LYS A 136 6.47 3.53 3.56
C LYS A 136 7.83 3.21 2.95
N PRO A 137 8.10 1.94 2.61
CA PRO A 137 9.38 1.53 2.07
C PRO A 137 9.46 1.79 0.56
N LYS A 138 10.64 2.19 0.07
CA LYS A 138 10.86 2.54 -1.35
C LYS A 138 10.54 1.37 -2.32
N TRP A 139 10.67 0.11 -1.90
CA TRP A 139 10.42 -1.04 -2.78
C TRP A 139 8.92 -1.32 -3.03
N PHE A 140 8.01 -0.64 -2.33
CA PHE A 140 6.56 -0.66 -2.59
C PHE A 140 6.04 0.68 -3.13
N MET A 141 6.94 1.54 -3.64
CA MET A 141 6.61 2.90 -4.06
C MET A 141 5.60 3.00 -5.20
N ARG A 142 5.30 1.92 -5.91
CA ARG A 142 4.33 1.88 -7.02
C ARG A 142 3.06 1.13 -6.66
N GLU A 143 3.00 0.53 -5.48
CA GLU A 143 1.96 -0.39 -5.06
C GLU A 143 1.04 0.20 -3.99
N GLY A 144 1.46 1.28 -3.32
CA GLY A 144 0.63 1.99 -2.36
C GLY A 144 1.38 3.12 -1.66
N GLU A 145 0.67 3.86 -0.83
CA GLU A 145 1.27 4.93 -0.02
C GLU A 145 1.78 4.44 1.33
N VAL A 146 1.21 3.37 1.87
CA VAL A 146 1.59 2.73 3.13
C VAL A 146 1.63 1.21 2.96
N VAL A 147 2.50 0.56 3.71
CA VAL A 147 2.65 -0.89 3.73
C VAL A 147 2.41 -1.41 5.13
N LEU A 148 1.48 -2.37 5.25
CA LEU A 148 1.32 -3.18 6.45
C LEU A 148 2.23 -4.40 6.34
N ASN A 149 3.12 -4.56 7.31
CA ASN A 149 4.09 -5.64 7.35
C ASN A 149 3.84 -6.53 8.57
N LEU A 150 3.96 -7.84 8.35
CA LEU A 150 4.07 -8.82 9.42
C LEU A 150 5.55 -9.20 9.57
N PHE A 151 6.08 -9.01 10.77
CA PHE A 151 7.45 -9.35 11.14
C PHE A 151 7.47 -10.45 12.21
N GLN A 152 8.47 -11.31 12.15
CA GLN A 152 8.93 -12.13 13.28
C GLN A 152 10.37 -11.73 13.53
N GLU A 153 10.69 -11.21 14.72
CA GLU A 153 11.98 -10.56 14.95
C GLU A 153 12.28 -9.57 13.80
N GLU A 154 13.48 -9.57 13.23
CA GLU A 154 13.84 -8.69 12.10
C GLU A 154 13.43 -9.26 10.73
N ALA A 155 12.92 -10.50 10.68
CA ALA A 155 12.47 -11.12 9.45
C ALA A 155 11.07 -10.61 9.06
N ARG A 156 10.99 -9.88 7.95
CA ARG A 156 9.71 -9.57 7.30
C ARG A 156 9.12 -10.86 6.76
N LEU A 157 7.87 -11.18 7.05
CA LEU A 157 7.22 -12.40 6.58
C LEU A 157 6.29 -12.14 5.41
N TYR A 158 5.45 -11.12 5.53
CA TYR A 158 4.45 -10.72 4.53
C TYR A 158 4.25 -9.21 4.57
N SER A 159 3.91 -8.64 3.42
CA SER A 159 3.57 -7.23 3.27
C SER A 159 2.34 -7.05 2.40
N VAL A 160 1.53 -6.05 2.75
CA VAL A 160 0.39 -5.59 1.94
C VAL A 160 0.51 -4.08 1.76
N ALA A 161 0.65 -3.63 0.52
CA ALA A 161 0.75 -2.22 0.17
C ALA A 161 -0.63 -1.67 -0.22
N PHE A 162 -1.00 -0.51 0.32
CA PHE A 162 -2.30 0.09 0.08
C PHE A 162 -2.27 1.62 0.08
N ALA A 163 -3.29 2.22 -0.49
CA ALA A 163 -3.58 3.65 -0.46
C ALA A 163 -5.04 3.89 -0.12
N LEU A 164 -5.34 5.03 0.49
CA LEU A 164 -6.72 5.42 0.81
C LEU A 164 -7.31 6.20 -0.37
N GLY A 165 -8.60 6.05 -0.58
CA GLY A 165 -9.35 6.73 -1.63
C GLY A 165 -10.75 7.11 -1.19
N LEU A 166 -11.41 7.85 -2.07
CA LEU A 166 -12.81 8.25 -1.93
C LEU A 166 -13.47 8.09 -3.29
N GLU A 167 -14.49 7.26 -3.38
CA GLU A 167 -15.34 7.10 -4.57
C GLU A 167 -16.80 7.17 -4.16
N ASP A 168 -17.61 7.95 -4.89
CA ASP A 168 -19.04 8.11 -4.62
C ASP A 168 -19.36 8.47 -3.15
N GLY A 169 -18.50 9.29 -2.54
CA GLY A 169 -18.61 9.70 -1.14
C GLY A 169 -18.20 8.63 -0.11
N LYS A 170 -17.84 7.42 -0.54
CA LYS A 170 -17.44 6.31 0.34
C LYS A 170 -15.94 6.22 0.49
N ARG A 171 -15.47 6.14 1.74
CA ARG A 171 -14.05 5.94 2.03
C ARG A 171 -13.66 4.51 1.65
N LEU A 172 -12.56 4.36 0.93
CA LEU A 172 -12.08 3.05 0.50
C LEU A 172 -10.56 2.92 0.65
N ALA A 173 -10.07 1.69 0.61
CA ALA A 173 -8.66 1.38 0.50
C ALA A 173 -8.40 0.56 -0.76
N TYR A 174 -7.43 1.01 -1.57
CA TYR A 174 -6.90 0.25 -2.69
C TYR A 174 -5.69 -0.56 -2.24
N VAL A 175 -5.68 -1.87 -2.49
CA VAL A 175 -4.55 -2.75 -2.23
C VAL A 175 -3.84 -3.02 -3.55
N GLY A 176 -2.63 -2.50 -3.70
CA GLY A 176 -1.83 -2.68 -4.92
C GLY A 176 -0.84 -3.84 -4.87
N ALA A 177 -0.54 -4.36 -3.67
CA ALA A 177 0.30 -5.54 -3.56
C ALA A 177 0.03 -6.38 -2.31
N ILE A 178 0.23 -7.68 -2.47
CA ILE A 178 0.51 -8.64 -1.41
C ILE A 178 1.71 -9.48 -1.79
N GLN A 179 2.69 -9.57 -0.90
CA GLN A 179 3.92 -10.31 -1.15
C GLN A 179 4.43 -10.98 0.13
N GLY A 180 4.81 -12.25 0.02
CA GLY A 180 5.62 -12.92 1.03
C GLY A 180 7.10 -12.57 0.83
N SER A 181 7.89 -12.70 1.88
CA SER A 181 9.34 -12.54 1.78
C SER A 181 10.01 -13.78 1.20
N ASN A 182 11.10 -13.56 0.46
CA ASN A 182 11.99 -14.62 -0.02
C ASN A 182 12.97 -14.98 1.10
N LEU A 183 12.47 -15.57 2.18
CA LEU A 183 13.31 -16.11 3.24
C LEU A 183 13.78 -17.52 2.87
N ASP A 184 15.01 -17.85 3.23
CA ASP A 184 15.45 -19.23 3.22
C ASP A 184 14.57 -20.05 4.17
N GLN A 185 14.17 -21.25 3.75
CA GLN A 185 13.28 -22.12 4.53
C GLN A 185 11.90 -21.50 4.85
N ALA A 186 11.42 -20.52 4.06
CA ALA A 186 10.12 -19.86 4.26
C ALA A 186 8.96 -20.86 4.44
N ALA A 187 8.98 -22.00 3.73
CA ALA A 187 7.95 -23.03 3.84
C ALA A 187 7.84 -23.61 5.25
N GLU A 188 8.98 -23.87 5.92
CA GLU A 188 9.00 -24.43 7.28
C GLU A 188 8.56 -23.39 8.31
N ILE A 189 9.06 -22.15 8.18
CA ILE A 189 8.63 -21.01 9.00
C ILE A 189 7.12 -20.82 8.90
N TYR A 190 6.56 -20.79 7.67
CA TYR A 190 5.13 -20.61 7.48
C TYR A 190 4.31 -21.80 8.00
N ARG A 191 4.83 -23.03 7.94
CA ARG A 191 4.18 -24.21 8.51
C ARG A 191 4.12 -24.13 10.03
N GLN A 192 5.21 -23.72 10.68
CA GLN A 192 5.25 -23.52 12.13
C GLN A 192 4.30 -22.40 12.55
N LEU A 193 4.40 -21.23 11.92
CA LEU A 193 3.52 -20.09 12.21
C LEU A 193 2.05 -20.42 12.01
N THR A 194 1.71 -21.21 10.99
CA THR A 194 0.33 -21.64 10.78
C THR A 194 -0.18 -22.47 11.97
N ARG A 195 0.66 -23.29 12.61
CA ARG A 195 0.28 -24.04 13.82
C ARG A 195 0.09 -23.11 15.01
N GLU A 196 1.02 -22.17 15.21
CA GLU A 196 0.99 -21.18 16.30
C GLU A 196 -0.23 -20.25 16.18
N LEU A 197 -0.59 -19.87 14.96
CA LEU A 197 -1.77 -19.07 14.64
C LEU A 197 -3.06 -19.91 14.53
N HIS A 198 -3.10 -21.05 15.23
CA HIS A 198 -4.28 -21.92 15.31
C HIS A 198 -4.84 -22.36 13.95
N GLY A 199 -3.98 -22.58 12.96
CA GLY A 199 -4.32 -22.95 11.59
C GLY A 199 -4.62 -21.78 10.65
N LEU A 200 -4.29 -20.54 11.02
CA LEU A 200 -4.38 -19.36 10.17
C LEU A 200 -3.02 -19.11 9.50
N ARG A 201 -2.98 -18.95 8.17
CA ARG A 201 -1.73 -18.70 7.46
C ARG A 201 -1.23 -17.26 7.74
N PRO A 202 0.10 -17.01 7.79
CA PRO A 202 0.64 -15.65 7.96
C PRO A 202 0.10 -14.64 6.95
N ARG A 203 -0.04 -15.03 5.68
CA ARG A 203 -0.67 -14.24 4.62
C ARG A 203 -2.08 -13.78 5.01
N ASP A 204 -2.91 -14.72 5.44
CA ASP A 204 -4.31 -14.48 5.76
C ASP A 204 -4.45 -13.62 7.03
N LEU A 205 -3.55 -13.82 8.01
CA LEU A 205 -3.43 -12.94 9.17
C LEU A 205 -3.15 -11.49 8.76
N THR A 206 -2.21 -11.25 7.83
CA THR A 206 -1.90 -9.90 7.36
C THR A 206 -3.08 -9.24 6.65
N ILE A 207 -3.85 -10.01 5.85
CA ILE A 207 -5.06 -9.50 5.18
C ILE A 207 -6.16 -9.19 6.21
N LEU A 208 -6.36 -10.05 7.20
CA LEU A 208 -7.31 -9.80 8.30
C LEU A 208 -6.89 -8.56 9.11
N ALA A 209 -5.60 -8.39 9.39
CA ALA A 209 -5.09 -7.21 10.07
C ALA A 209 -5.33 -5.93 9.26
N LEU A 210 -5.16 -5.97 7.93
CA LEU A 210 -5.52 -4.85 7.05
C LEU A 210 -7.02 -4.54 7.12
N ARG A 211 -7.88 -5.56 7.14
CA ARG A 211 -9.34 -5.39 7.28
C ARG A 211 -9.70 -4.77 8.63
N MET A 212 -9.08 -5.20 9.72
CA MET A 212 -9.23 -4.59 11.06
C MET A 212 -8.79 -3.12 11.06
N LEU A 213 -7.67 -2.81 10.41
CA LEU A 213 -7.18 -1.44 10.27
C LEU A 213 -8.16 -0.58 9.47
N CYS A 214 -8.68 -1.10 8.36
CA CYS A 214 -9.70 -0.44 7.54
C CYS A 214 -10.98 -0.16 8.34
N ASP A 215 -11.48 -1.15 9.08
CA ASP A 215 -12.65 -1.02 9.95
C ASP A 215 -12.43 0.05 11.04
N ALA A 216 -11.27 0.04 11.70
CA ALA A 216 -10.91 1.04 12.71
C ALA A 216 -10.82 2.48 12.16
N MET A 217 -10.56 2.64 10.85
CA MET A 217 -10.49 3.93 10.16
C MET A 217 -11.82 4.33 9.48
N GLY A 218 -12.87 3.53 9.61
CA GLY A 218 -14.16 3.77 8.95
C GLY A 218 -14.09 3.63 7.43
N ILE A 219 -13.20 2.78 6.92
CA ILE A 219 -13.11 2.44 5.50
C ILE A 219 -14.22 1.46 5.13
N GLU A 220 -15.05 1.84 4.17
CA GLU A 220 -16.26 1.11 3.80
C GLU A 220 -16.00 0.03 2.74
N ARG A 221 -15.05 0.27 1.84
CA ARG A 221 -14.72 -0.64 0.73
C ARG A 221 -13.23 -0.96 0.70
N LEU A 222 -12.90 -2.22 0.43
CA LEU A 222 -11.52 -2.69 0.27
C LEU A 222 -11.36 -3.31 -1.12
N LEU A 223 -10.61 -2.63 -1.99
CA LEU A 223 -10.45 -2.98 -3.39
C LEU A 223 -9.02 -3.49 -3.63
N ALA A 224 -8.86 -4.78 -3.87
CA ALA A 224 -7.56 -5.39 -4.10
C ALA A 224 -7.31 -5.65 -5.58
N VAL A 225 -6.19 -5.15 -6.12
CA VAL A 225 -5.91 -5.23 -7.55
C VAL A 225 -5.84 -6.69 -8.01
N SER A 226 -6.49 -7.02 -9.12
CA SER A 226 -6.38 -8.34 -9.75
C SER A 226 -5.00 -8.54 -10.35
N HIS A 227 -4.61 -9.79 -10.57
CA HIS A 227 -3.31 -10.15 -11.13
C HIS A 227 -3.03 -9.43 -12.45
N LYS A 228 -4.03 -9.38 -13.35
CA LYS A 228 -3.95 -8.73 -14.67
C LYS A 228 -3.91 -7.22 -14.62
N ALA A 229 -4.45 -6.61 -13.56
CA ALA A 229 -4.53 -5.16 -13.40
C ALA A 229 -3.33 -4.58 -12.65
N ARG A 230 -2.42 -5.41 -12.12
CA ARG A 230 -1.26 -4.93 -11.35
C ARG A 230 -0.39 -4.03 -12.20
N HIS A 231 0.18 -3.00 -11.57
CA HIS A 231 1.06 -2.05 -12.24
C HIS A 231 2.23 -2.71 -13.00
N HIS A 232 2.74 -3.87 -12.54
CA HIS A 232 3.79 -4.67 -13.22
C HIS A 232 3.37 -5.20 -14.59
N GLU A 233 2.07 -5.39 -14.83
CA GLU A 233 1.52 -5.83 -16.14
C GLU A 233 1.44 -4.69 -17.16
N SER A 234 1.83 -3.47 -16.79
CA SER A 234 1.84 -2.36 -17.73
C SER A 234 2.98 -2.49 -18.74
N ALA A 235 2.69 -2.15 -19.99
CA ALA A 235 3.66 -2.01 -21.07
C ALA A 235 4.85 -1.09 -20.74
N PHE A 236 4.73 -0.24 -19.71
CA PHE A 236 5.85 0.58 -19.23
C PHE A 236 7.09 -0.26 -18.85
N PHE A 237 6.90 -1.45 -18.29
CA PHE A 237 8.01 -2.31 -17.85
C PHE A 237 8.55 -3.23 -18.95
N GLY A 238 7.89 -3.28 -20.11
CA GLY A 238 8.16 -4.25 -21.16
C GLY A 238 7.72 -5.67 -20.76
N ASN A 239 8.07 -6.66 -21.59
CA ASN A 239 7.78 -8.06 -21.29
C ASN A 239 8.63 -8.49 -20.09
N LEU A 240 7.97 -8.93 -19.02
CA LEU A 240 8.62 -9.58 -17.89
C LEU A 240 9.32 -10.86 -18.36
N PRO A 241 10.50 -11.21 -17.85
CA PRO A 241 11.08 -12.53 -18.09
C PRO A 241 10.10 -13.61 -17.60
N GLU A 242 9.69 -14.49 -18.50
CA GLU A 242 8.93 -15.70 -18.17
C GLU A 242 9.72 -16.53 -17.14
N GLY A 243 9.04 -17.04 -16.10
CA GLY A 243 9.62 -18.05 -15.21
C GLY A 243 9.85 -17.68 -13.74
N LYS A 244 9.47 -16.49 -13.26
CA LYS A 244 9.33 -16.27 -11.81
C LYS A 244 7.95 -16.70 -11.34
N ILE A 245 7.89 -17.65 -10.40
CA ILE A 245 6.65 -18.03 -9.70
C ILE A 245 6.13 -16.78 -8.99
N GLN A 246 5.14 -16.11 -9.58
CA GLN A 246 4.47 -14.97 -8.98
C GLN A 246 3.27 -15.48 -8.18
N ALA A 247 3.01 -14.86 -7.03
CA ALA A 247 1.79 -15.13 -6.28
C ALA A 247 0.56 -14.85 -7.18
N ASN A 248 -0.37 -15.80 -7.25
CA ASN A 248 -1.63 -15.59 -7.96
C ASN A 248 -2.56 -14.72 -7.09
N TYR A 249 -2.66 -13.44 -7.44
CA TYR A 249 -3.46 -12.47 -6.68
C TYR A 249 -4.94 -12.87 -6.67
N ASP A 250 -5.44 -13.34 -7.81
CA ASP A 250 -6.86 -13.64 -7.99
C ASP A 250 -7.31 -14.80 -7.09
N GLU A 251 -6.47 -15.84 -6.96
CA GLU A 251 -6.70 -16.94 -6.02
C GLU A 251 -6.68 -16.45 -4.57
N ILE A 252 -5.67 -15.64 -4.21
CA ILE A 252 -5.55 -15.10 -2.85
C ILE A 252 -6.79 -14.30 -2.48
N TRP A 253 -7.25 -13.42 -3.36
CA TRP A 253 -8.42 -12.58 -3.10
C TRP A 253 -9.71 -13.39 -3.06
N SER A 254 -9.86 -14.38 -3.95
CA SER A 254 -11.01 -15.29 -3.95
C SER A 254 -11.09 -16.11 -2.66
N GLU A 255 -9.96 -16.64 -2.16
CA GLU A 255 -9.89 -17.34 -0.87
C GLU A 255 -10.31 -16.46 0.32
N GLN A 256 -10.14 -15.15 0.22
CA GLN A 256 -10.55 -14.17 1.23
C GLN A 256 -11.99 -13.67 1.06
N GLY A 257 -12.76 -14.28 0.16
CA GLY A 257 -14.14 -13.91 -0.15
C GLY A 257 -14.25 -12.69 -1.07
N GLY A 258 -13.21 -12.40 -1.83
CA GLY A 258 -13.20 -11.33 -2.81
C GLY A 258 -14.06 -11.63 -4.01
N ARG A 259 -14.78 -10.62 -4.48
CA ARG A 259 -15.53 -10.67 -5.75
C ARG A 259 -14.84 -9.79 -6.79
N LEU A 260 -14.47 -10.37 -7.93
CA LEU A 260 -13.91 -9.61 -9.05
C LEU A 260 -14.96 -8.63 -9.60
N LEU A 261 -14.53 -7.39 -9.79
CA LEU A 261 -15.28 -6.30 -10.41
C LEU A 261 -14.76 -6.05 -11.83
N GLU A 262 -15.58 -5.38 -12.65
CA GLU A 262 -15.23 -5.06 -14.04
C GLU A 262 -14.01 -4.13 -14.17
N ASN A 263 -13.75 -3.31 -13.16
CA ASN A 263 -12.64 -2.37 -13.13
C ASN A 263 -11.28 -3.00 -12.73
N GLY A 264 -11.17 -4.32 -12.74
CA GLY A 264 -9.90 -5.01 -12.47
C GLY A 264 -9.54 -5.14 -10.99
N PHE A 265 -10.46 -4.85 -10.07
CA PHE A 265 -10.29 -5.05 -8.63
C PHE A 265 -11.16 -6.19 -8.09
N PHE A 266 -10.68 -6.86 -7.05
CA PHE A 266 -11.48 -7.69 -6.15
C PHE A 266 -12.00 -6.84 -4.99
N GLU A 267 -13.31 -6.85 -4.78
CA GLU A 267 -13.93 -6.26 -3.59
C GLU A 267 -13.90 -7.26 -2.45
N LEU A 268 -13.12 -6.96 -1.42
CA LEU A 268 -13.00 -7.76 -0.20
C LEU A 268 -14.00 -7.28 0.86
N PRO A 269 -14.58 -8.19 1.68
CA PRO A 269 -15.41 -7.77 2.81
C PRO A 269 -14.59 -6.98 3.83
N THR A 270 -15.03 -5.77 4.19
CA THR A 270 -14.33 -4.94 5.19
C THR A 270 -14.51 -5.46 6.60
N LYS A 271 -15.75 -5.79 6.99
CA LYS A 271 -16.06 -6.34 8.31
C LYS A 271 -15.60 -7.77 8.47
N ILE A 272 -15.05 -8.10 9.63
CA ILE A 272 -14.65 -9.45 10.00
C ILE A 272 -15.80 -10.10 10.77
N SER A 273 -16.28 -11.24 10.27
CA SER A 273 -17.31 -12.04 10.93
C SER A 273 -16.74 -13.39 11.35
N HIS A 274 -16.91 -13.74 12.62
CA HIS A 274 -16.63 -15.10 13.10
C HIS A 274 -17.71 -16.05 12.61
N ARG A 275 -17.31 -17.27 12.21
CA ARG A 275 -18.27 -18.32 11.92
C ARG A 275 -18.85 -18.80 13.25
N ASP A 276 -20.13 -19.09 13.25
CA ASP A 276 -20.78 -19.70 14.41
C ASP A 276 -20.07 -21.01 14.79
N LEU A 277 -19.57 -21.08 16.03
CA LEU A 277 -18.86 -22.23 16.57
C LEU A 277 -19.73 -23.50 16.58
N SER A 278 -21.07 -23.36 16.64
CA SER A 278 -22.00 -24.49 16.60
C SER A 278 -21.88 -25.28 15.29
N LYS A 279 -21.66 -24.56 14.17
CA LYS A 279 -21.50 -25.09 12.81
C LYS A 279 -20.10 -25.66 12.54
N ILE A 280 -19.19 -25.54 13.49
CA ILE A 280 -17.82 -26.08 13.38
C ILE A 280 -17.79 -27.48 14.02
N PRO A 281 -17.17 -28.48 13.39
CA PRO A 281 -17.02 -29.81 13.98
C PRO A 281 -16.40 -29.74 15.39
N SER A 282 -16.97 -30.46 16.36
CA SER A 282 -16.62 -30.36 17.78
C SER A 282 -15.10 -30.40 18.04
N ARG A 283 -14.38 -31.34 17.40
CA ARG A 283 -12.92 -31.49 17.49
C ARG A 283 -12.11 -30.25 17.08
N LYS A 284 -12.67 -29.34 16.27
CA LYS A 284 -12.01 -28.10 15.81
C LYS A 284 -12.45 -26.86 16.59
N ARG A 285 -13.53 -26.92 17.38
CA ARG A 285 -14.13 -25.75 18.06
C ARG A 285 -13.16 -25.06 19.02
N ALA A 286 -12.37 -25.80 19.78
CA ALA A 286 -11.38 -25.22 20.71
C ALA A 286 -10.30 -24.40 19.98
N SER A 287 -9.79 -24.92 18.85
CA SER A 287 -8.80 -24.20 18.03
C SER A 287 -9.39 -22.93 17.42
N TYR A 288 -10.62 -23.00 16.92
CA TYR A 288 -11.33 -21.83 16.40
C TYR A 288 -11.62 -20.78 17.48
N ARG A 289 -11.98 -21.19 18.69
CA ARG A 289 -12.18 -20.27 19.82
C ARG A 289 -10.90 -19.49 20.14
N ARG A 290 -9.77 -20.18 20.31
CA ARG A 290 -8.46 -19.53 20.55
C ARG A 290 -8.06 -18.60 19.40
N ARG A 291 -8.34 -19.00 18.16
CA ARG A 291 -8.13 -18.15 16.98
C ARG A 291 -8.96 -16.86 17.07
N TYR A 292 -10.23 -16.95 17.46
CA TYR A 292 -11.11 -15.78 17.58
C TYR A 292 -10.66 -14.87 18.72
N GLU A 293 -10.32 -15.43 19.89
CA GLU A 293 -9.74 -14.66 21.01
C GLU A 293 -8.46 -13.92 20.58
N MET A 294 -7.56 -14.59 19.85
CA MET A 294 -6.35 -13.98 19.29
C MET A 294 -6.67 -12.83 18.32
N LEU A 295 -7.64 -13.02 17.42
CA LEU A 295 -8.04 -12.00 16.45
C LEU A 295 -8.76 -10.81 17.12
N ASP A 296 -9.56 -11.05 18.15
CA ASP A 296 -10.23 -10.00 18.92
C ASP A 296 -9.23 -9.14 19.70
N GLY A 297 -8.22 -9.78 20.30
CA GLY A 297 -7.10 -9.10 20.95
C GLY A 297 -6.30 -8.26 19.95
N LEU A 298 -6.00 -8.81 18.76
CA LEU A 298 -5.32 -8.11 17.68
C LEU A 298 -6.11 -6.88 17.22
N GLY A 299 -7.40 -7.04 16.96
CA GLY A 299 -8.29 -5.95 16.53
C GLY A 299 -8.39 -4.85 17.59
N SER A 300 -8.38 -5.20 18.88
CA SER A 300 -8.40 -4.23 19.97
C SER A 300 -7.11 -3.42 20.04
N GLN A 301 -5.94 -4.05 19.86
CA GLN A 301 -4.65 -3.35 19.77
C GLN A 301 -4.62 -2.39 18.56
N ILE A 302 -5.08 -2.84 17.39
CA ILE A 302 -5.12 -2.00 16.17
C ILE A 302 -6.03 -0.78 16.37
N ARG A 303 -7.24 -0.97 16.95
CA ARG A 303 -8.14 0.15 17.27
C ARG A 303 -7.51 1.13 18.24
N ALA A 304 -6.85 0.64 19.30
CA ALA A 304 -6.17 1.49 20.26
C ALA A 304 -5.02 2.28 19.61
N ALA A 305 -4.24 1.67 18.72
CA ALA A 305 -3.18 2.36 17.97
C ALA A 305 -3.75 3.49 17.09
N CYS A 306 -4.85 3.22 16.36
CA CYS A 306 -5.51 4.24 15.53
C CYS A 306 -6.06 5.40 16.38
N ALA A 307 -6.66 5.10 17.54
CA ALA A 307 -7.14 6.11 18.49
C ALA A 307 -5.99 6.93 19.11
N GLY A 308 -4.84 6.30 19.43
CA GLY A 308 -3.66 6.99 19.94
C GLY A 308 -3.05 7.98 18.95
N GLY A 309 -3.16 7.70 17.65
CA GLY A 309 -2.79 8.64 16.57
C GLY A 309 -3.63 9.92 16.53
N VAL A 310 -4.79 9.95 17.22
CA VAL A 310 -5.64 11.14 17.37
C VAL A 310 -5.09 12.09 18.45
N LEU A 311 -4.36 11.57 19.44
CA LEU A 311 -3.93 12.32 20.63
C LEU A 311 -2.54 12.98 20.50
N THR A 312 -1.83 12.74 19.38
CA THR A 312 -0.48 13.27 19.15
C THR A 312 -0.44 14.47 18.19
N GLN A 313 -1.57 15.16 17.99
CA GLN A 313 -1.69 16.37 17.19
C GLN A 313 -1.65 17.62 18.06
#